data_AF-A0A3P0NUW9-F1
#
_entry.id   AF-A0A3P0NUW9-F1
#
_cell.length_a   1.000
_cell.length_b   1.000
_cell.length_c   1.000
_cell.angle_alpha   90.00
_cell.angle_beta   90.00
_cell.angle_gamma   90.00
#
_symmetry.space_group_name_H-M   'P 1'
#
loop_
_entity.id
_entity.type
_entity.pdbx_description
1 polymer ?
#
loop_
_entity_poly.entity_id
_entity_poly.type
_entity_poly.pdbx_seq_one_letter_code
_entity_poly.pdbx_strand_id
1 'polypeptide(L)'
;MRCAAFPRESPTTSRKFILKGDTTDHGGVVLDGIANSSFDGRELAYLGAPVFRATCKTQGAIVSDGGERTMTVMGKVVALDHDLCQCLCTPQPKLIP
;
A
#
# COMPACT_ATOMS: atom_id res chain seq x y z
N MET A 1 27.52 -17.89 -16.97
CA MET A 1 26.12 -17.47 -16.75
C MET A 1 26.06 -16.67 -15.45
N ARG A 2 26.20 -15.34 -15.51
CA ARG A 2 26.15 -14.49 -14.31
C ARG A 2 24.68 -14.34 -13.91
N CYS A 3 24.28 -14.96 -12.81
CA CYS A 3 23.06 -14.60 -12.09
C CYS A 3 23.12 -13.09 -11.84
N ALA A 4 22.05 -12.37 -12.17
CA ALA A 4 21.94 -10.95 -11.86
C ALA A 4 21.97 -10.81 -10.33
N ALA A 5 23.14 -10.41 -9.81
CA ALA A 5 23.29 -9.99 -8.43
C ALA A 5 22.55 -8.66 -8.29
N PHE A 6 21.45 -8.67 -7.55
CA PHE A 6 20.81 -7.44 -7.08
C PHE A 6 21.83 -6.66 -6.25
N PRO A 7 22.13 -5.40 -6.59
CA PRO A 7 23.02 -4.58 -5.79
C PRO A 7 22.37 -4.35 -4.43
N ARG A 8 23.08 -4.77 -3.39
CA ARG A 8 22.78 -4.49 -1.99
C ARG A 8 23.41 -3.12 -1.70
N GLU A 9 22.63 -2.23 -1.07
CA GLU A 9 23.04 -1.09 -0.22
C GLU A 9 22.91 0.36 -0.78
N SER A 10 21.96 1.10 -0.20
CA SER A 10 21.95 2.58 0.00
C SER A 10 20.96 2.89 1.15
N PRO A 11 21.29 3.73 2.16
CA PRO A 11 20.28 4.23 3.09
C PRO A 11 19.48 5.30 2.34
N THR A 12 18.15 5.31 2.26
CA THR A 12 17.24 5.87 3.29
C THR A 12 15.81 5.72 2.71
N THR A 13 14.89 5.06 3.43
CA THR A 13 13.45 4.95 3.10
C THR A 13 13.09 4.18 1.81
N SER A 14 13.45 2.90 1.71
CA SER A 14 12.76 2.00 0.76
C SER A 14 11.32 1.86 1.20
N ARG A 15 10.41 2.44 0.40
CA ARG A 15 8.99 2.28 0.65
C ARG A 15 8.56 0.84 0.43
N LYS A 16 7.96 0.23 1.45
CA LYS A 16 7.45 -1.14 1.43
C LYS A 16 6.11 -1.18 0.69
N PHE A 17 5.82 -2.31 0.05
CA PHE A 17 4.52 -2.53 -0.59
C PHE A 17 3.45 -2.80 0.45
N ILE A 18 2.29 -2.18 0.27
CA ILE A 18 1.10 -2.51 1.02
C ILE A 18 0.41 -3.70 0.34
N LEU A 19 -0.04 -4.64 1.16
CA LEU A 19 -0.70 -5.86 0.75
C LEU A 19 -2.16 -5.84 1.24
N LYS A 20 -3.02 -6.59 0.56
CA LYS A 20 -4.38 -6.83 1.02
C LYS A 20 -4.37 -7.44 2.41
N GLY A 21 -5.10 -6.82 3.34
CA GLY A 21 -5.14 -7.18 4.76
C GLY A 21 -4.19 -6.38 5.64
N ASP A 22 -3.31 -5.54 5.07
CA ASP A 22 -2.48 -4.63 5.85
C ASP A 22 -3.34 -3.59 6.55
N THR A 23 -2.75 -2.96 7.57
CA THR A 23 -3.46 -2.02 8.40
C THR A 23 -2.96 -0.60 8.21
N THR A 24 -3.75 0.37 8.65
CA THR A 24 -3.29 1.74 8.82
C THR A 24 -2.86 1.95 10.27
N ASP A 25 -2.05 2.98 10.53
CA ASP A 25 -1.68 3.48 11.87
C ASP A 25 -2.85 3.58 12.89
N HIS A 26 -4.06 3.84 12.41
CA HIS A 26 -5.26 3.98 13.21
C HIS A 26 -6.26 2.80 13.01
N GLY A 27 -5.77 1.60 12.66
CA GLY A 27 -6.52 0.34 12.70
C GLY A 27 -7.56 0.12 11.59
N GLY A 28 -7.48 0.84 10.47
CA GLY A 28 -8.17 0.47 9.23
C GLY A 28 -7.47 -0.70 8.55
N VAL A 29 -8.21 -1.53 7.81
CA VAL A 29 -7.72 -2.74 7.13
C VAL A 29 -7.97 -2.61 5.63
N VAL A 30 -6.96 -2.90 4.81
CA VAL A 30 -7.07 -2.94 3.35
C VAL A 30 -7.89 -4.17 2.94
N LEU A 31 -9.02 -3.94 2.27
CA LEU A 31 -9.96 -5.01 1.92
C LEU A 31 -9.68 -5.65 0.56
N ASP A 32 -9.01 -4.93 -0.34
CA ASP A 32 -8.83 -5.37 -1.73
C ASP A 32 -7.38 -5.27 -2.19
N GLY A 33 -7.08 -6.07 -3.21
CA GLY A 33 -5.77 -6.15 -3.83
C GLY A 33 -5.88 -6.35 -5.34
N ILE A 34 -4.75 -6.24 -6.03
CA ILE A 34 -4.69 -6.49 -7.47
C ILE A 34 -4.79 -8.00 -7.69
N ALA A 35 -5.91 -8.46 -8.23
CA ALA A 35 -6.10 -9.85 -8.60
C ALA A 35 -4.97 -10.34 -9.54
N ASN A 36 -4.50 -11.57 -9.34
CA ASN A 36 -3.35 -12.17 -10.03
C ASN A 36 -2.00 -11.50 -9.73
N SER A 37 -1.93 -10.63 -8.73
CA SER A 37 -0.66 -10.22 -8.13
C SER A 37 -0.42 -10.99 -6.85
N SER A 38 0.84 -11.33 -6.57
CA SER A 38 1.23 -11.92 -5.30
C SER A 38 2.60 -11.39 -4.92
N PHE A 39 2.68 -10.79 -3.75
CA PHE A 39 3.91 -10.39 -3.10
C PHE A 39 3.87 -10.94 -1.68
N ASP A 40 4.90 -11.72 -1.32
CA ASP A 40 4.96 -12.43 -0.04
C ASP A 40 3.73 -13.30 0.26
N GLY A 41 3.12 -13.87 -0.79
CA GLY A 41 1.93 -14.73 -0.70
C GLY A 41 0.60 -13.99 -0.53
N ARG A 42 0.59 -12.66 -0.62
CA ARG A 42 -0.62 -11.82 -0.52
C ARG A 42 -0.74 -10.89 -1.73
N GLU A 43 -1.97 -10.49 -2.04
CA GLU A 43 -2.24 -9.60 -3.17
C GLU A 43 -1.71 -8.19 -2.87
N LEU A 44 -1.06 -7.55 -3.87
CA LEU A 44 -0.59 -6.17 -3.74
C LEU A 44 -1.80 -5.22 -3.65
N ALA A 45 -1.80 -4.31 -2.69
CA ALA A 45 -2.79 -3.23 -2.63
C ALA A 45 -2.49 -2.18 -3.72
N TYR A 46 -3.51 -1.39 -4.06
CA TYR A 46 -3.41 -0.39 -5.11
C TYR A 46 -4.05 0.94 -4.70
N LEU A 47 -3.66 2.03 -5.36
CA LEU A 47 -4.31 3.32 -5.17
C LEU A 47 -5.77 3.26 -5.60
N GLY A 48 -6.66 3.63 -4.70
CA GLY A 48 -8.11 3.48 -4.83
C GLY A 48 -8.66 2.20 -4.20
N ALA A 49 -7.80 1.31 -3.66
CA ALA A 49 -8.27 0.14 -2.95
C ALA A 49 -9.08 0.55 -1.71
N PRO A 50 -10.21 -0.12 -1.41
CA PRO A 50 -10.99 0.16 -0.23
C PRO A 50 -10.26 -0.24 1.06
N VAL A 51 -10.29 0.66 2.03
CA VAL A 51 -9.83 0.44 3.40
C VAL A 51 -11.01 0.59 4.33
N PHE A 52 -11.31 -0.43 5.12
CA PHE A 52 -12.38 -0.36 6.10
C PHE A 52 -11.83 -0.10 7.50
N ARG A 53 -12.44 0.82 8.22
CA ARG A 53 -12.08 1.12 9.60
C ARG A 53 -13.29 1.11 10.52
N ALA A 54 -13.15 0.41 11.64
CA ALA A 54 -14.20 0.33 12.67
C ALA A 54 -14.45 1.68 13.38
N THR A 55 -13.42 2.52 13.56
CA THR A 55 -13.52 3.81 14.25
C THR A 55 -14.39 4.84 13.54
N CYS A 56 -14.19 5.03 12.23
CA CYS A 56 -15.00 5.98 11.45
C CYS A 56 -16.19 5.32 10.74
N LYS A 57 -16.35 3.99 10.88
CA LYS A 57 -17.40 3.14 10.28
C LYS A 57 -17.65 3.43 8.80
N THR A 58 -16.61 3.88 8.10
CA THR A 58 -16.67 4.32 6.71
C THR A 58 -15.56 3.62 5.95
N GLN A 59 -15.84 3.37 4.68
CA GLN A 59 -14.89 2.77 3.76
C GLN A 59 -14.12 3.92 3.10
N GLY A 60 -12.83 4.02 3.41
CA GLY A 60 -11.92 4.95 2.77
C GLY A 60 -11.31 4.32 1.51
N ALA A 61 -10.62 5.14 0.74
CA ALA A 61 -9.82 4.67 -0.40
C ALA A 61 -8.35 5.00 -0.16
N ILE A 62 -7.44 4.11 -0.58
CA ILE A 62 -6.01 4.41 -0.56
C ILE A 62 -5.73 5.53 -1.56
N VAL A 63 -5.07 6.58 -1.11
CA VAL A 63 -4.58 7.66 -1.93
C VAL A 63 -3.11 7.88 -1.67
N SER A 64 -2.50 8.49 -2.66
CA SER A 64 -1.09 8.76 -2.61
C SER A 64 -0.71 9.83 -1.61
N ASP A 65 0.41 9.65 -0.93
CA ASP A 65 1.06 10.73 -0.19
C ASP A 65 1.71 11.80 -1.11
N GLY A 66 1.82 11.52 -2.41
CA GLY A 66 2.46 12.41 -3.39
C GLY A 66 3.90 12.05 -3.71
N GLY A 67 4.46 11.01 -3.05
CA GLY A 67 5.75 10.45 -3.41
C GLY A 67 5.80 9.80 -4.81
N GLU A 68 7.03 9.68 -5.33
CA GLU A 68 7.31 9.03 -6.60
C GLU A 68 6.94 7.54 -6.55
N ARG A 69 6.35 7.04 -7.64
CA ARG A 69 5.91 5.65 -7.74
C ARG A 69 6.48 5.06 -9.00
N THR A 70 7.11 3.91 -8.85
CA THR A 70 7.79 3.23 -9.95
C THR A 70 7.10 1.93 -10.34
N MET A 71 6.09 1.49 -9.58
CA MET A 71 5.45 0.19 -9.76
C MET A 71 3.95 0.29 -10.06
N THR A 72 3.60 -0.22 -11.24
CA THR A 72 2.21 -0.40 -11.70
C THR A 72 2.04 -1.86 -12.09
N VAL A 73 1.01 -2.51 -11.55
CA VAL A 73 0.68 -3.91 -11.81
C VAL A 73 -0.71 -3.96 -12.40
N MET A 74 -0.86 -4.62 -13.55
CA MET A 74 -2.16 -4.77 -14.24
C MET A 74 -2.90 -3.43 -14.48
N GLY A 75 -2.15 -2.35 -14.76
CA GLY A 75 -2.69 -1.01 -14.97
C GLY A 75 -3.12 -0.29 -13.69
N LYS A 76 -2.92 -0.90 -12.51
CA LYS A 76 -3.16 -0.30 -11.20
C LYS A 76 -1.84 0.07 -10.54
N VAL A 77 -1.79 1.28 -10.01
CA VAL A 77 -0.61 1.77 -9.28
C VAL A 77 -0.58 1.11 -7.90
N VAL A 78 0.54 0.50 -7.55
CA VAL A 78 0.70 -0.21 -6.27
C VAL A 78 0.76 0.78 -5.12
N ALA A 79 0.06 0.47 -4.02
CA ALA A 79 0.10 1.26 -2.80
C ALA A 79 1.38 0.97 -2.00
N LEU A 80 1.95 2.01 -1.42
CA LEU A 80 3.20 1.97 -0.67
C LEU A 80 2.98 2.40 0.79
N ASP A 81 3.93 2.07 1.67
CA ASP A 81 3.91 2.57 3.03
C ASP A 81 3.88 4.09 3.05
N HIS A 82 3.25 4.62 4.10
CA HIS A 82 2.95 6.05 4.26
C HIS A 82 1.95 6.62 3.24
N ASP A 83 1.39 5.82 2.31
CA ASP A 83 0.21 6.26 1.56
C ASP A 83 -0.96 6.50 2.52
N LEU A 84 -1.84 7.41 2.13
CA LEU A 84 -2.91 7.90 2.99
C LEU A 84 -4.19 7.13 2.69
N CYS A 85 -5.01 6.91 3.70
CA CYS A 85 -6.38 6.45 3.47
C CYS A 85 -7.32 7.67 3.52
N GLN A 86 -7.91 7.99 2.37
CA GLN A 86 -8.91 9.05 2.23
C GLN A 86 -10.23 8.57 2.86
N CYS A 87 -10.36 8.78 4.17
CA CYS A 87 -11.57 8.60 4.95
C CYS A 87 -11.94 9.91 5.68
N LEU A 88 -12.96 9.87 6.53
CA LEU A 88 -13.42 11.04 7.31
C LEU A 88 -12.50 11.37 8.51
N CYS A 89 -11.37 10.68 8.69
CA CYS A 89 -10.46 10.93 9.80
C CYS A 89 -9.54 12.13 9.52
N THR A 90 -9.32 12.94 10.54
CA THR A 90 -8.36 14.05 10.53
C THR A 90 -7.44 13.91 11.76
N PRO A 91 -6.11 13.77 11.60
CA PRO A 91 -5.38 13.68 10.33
C PRO A 91 -5.70 12.40 9.55
N GLN A 92 -5.44 12.44 8.24
CA GLN A 92 -5.63 11.25 7.40
C GLN A 92 -4.68 10.15 7.82
N PRO A 93 -5.18 8.93 8.02
CA PRO A 93 -4.38 7.81 8.46
C PRO A 93 -3.42 7.32 7.39
N LYS A 94 -2.25 6.86 7.85
CA LYS A 94 -1.19 6.31 6.98
C LYS A 94 -1.23 4.79 6.96
N LEU A 95 -0.96 4.22 5.79
CA LEU A 95 -0.82 2.78 5.60
C LEU A 95 0.52 2.29 6.15
N ILE A 96 0.45 1.19 6.89
CA ILE A 96 1.58 0.50 7.49
C ILE A 96 1.54 -0.98 7.10
N PRO A 97 2.61 -1.50 6.46
CA PRO A 97 2.73 -2.92 6.13
C PRO A 97 3.11 -3.76 7.36
#